data_AF-A0AA35XCH2-F1
#
_entry.id   AF-A0AA35XCH2-F1
#
_cell.length_a   1.000
_cell.length_b   1.000
_cell.length_c   1.000
_cell.angle_alpha   90.00
_cell.angle_beta   90.00
_cell.angle_gamma   90.00
#
_symmetry.space_group_name_H-M   'P 1'
#
loop_
_entity.id
_entity.type
_entity.pdbx_description
1 polymer ?
#
loop_
_entity_poly.entity_id
_entity_poly.type
_entity_poly.pdbx_seq_one_letter_code
_entity_poly.pdbx_strand_id
1 'polypeptide(L)'
;MPEAIKLDPKSSALILIDMINAVAKGNGPPYNVPPNRQGVIDNFVRLVAHCREVGTPIIYITTYRRADNSDAPKTVADVGGGGGAAMLEGTPAVELSMSWPRNQGTTSS
;
A
#
# COMPACT_ATOMS: atom_id res chain seq x y z
N MET A 1 -27.21 -12.91 15.10
CA MET A 1 -26.14 -11.92 14.89
C MET A 1 -24.83 -12.66 15.06
N PRO A 2 -23.87 -12.58 14.13
CA PRO A 2 -22.57 -13.21 14.35
C PRO A 2 -21.91 -12.59 15.57
N GLU A 3 -21.18 -13.40 16.33
CA GLU A 3 -20.41 -12.94 17.48
C GLU A 3 -19.35 -11.92 17.02
N ALA A 4 -19.16 -10.86 17.79
CA ALA A 4 -18.18 -9.83 17.45
C ALA A 4 -16.75 -10.42 17.58
N ILE A 5 -15.94 -10.22 16.55
CA ILE A 5 -14.52 -10.58 16.58
C ILE A 5 -13.83 -9.72 17.66
N LYS A 6 -13.17 -10.37 18.61
CA LYS A 6 -12.31 -9.73 19.61
C LYS A 6 -10.86 -9.93 19.22
N LEU A 7 -10.14 -8.84 18.98
CA LEU A 7 -8.72 -8.84 18.67
C LEU A 7 -7.96 -8.21 19.83
N ASP A 8 -6.95 -8.90 20.35
CA ASP A 8 -6.00 -8.30 21.29
C ASP A 8 -4.94 -7.52 20.51
N PRO A 9 -4.79 -6.20 20.75
CA PRO A 9 -3.82 -5.37 20.06
C PRO A 9 -2.36 -5.87 20.13
N LYS A 10 -1.99 -6.59 21.19
CA LYS A 10 -0.60 -7.03 21.43
C LYS A 10 -0.25 -8.35 20.73
N SER A 11 -1.26 -9.10 20.30
CA SER A 11 -1.11 -10.40 19.62
C SER A 11 -1.71 -10.41 18.21
N SER A 12 -2.16 -9.25 17.73
CA SER A 12 -2.71 -9.03 16.38
C SER A 12 -1.83 -8.07 15.59
N ALA A 13 -1.95 -8.07 14.26
CA ALA A 13 -1.31 -7.08 13.38
C ALA A 13 -2.25 -6.66 12.26
N LEU A 14 -2.13 -5.41 11.82
CA LEU A 14 -2.76 -4.92 10.60
C LEU A 14 -1.80 -5.10 9.42
N ILE A 15 -2.20 -5.87 8.41
CA ILE A 15 -1.47 -5.97 7.14
C ILE A 15 -2.17 -5.09 6.11
N LEU A 16 -1.45 -4.08 5.62
CA LEU A 16 -1.91 -3.18 4.54
C LEU A 16 -1.25 -3.58 3.24
N ILE A 17 -2.06 -4.04 2.29
CA ILE A 17 -1.59 -4.56 1.00
C ILE A 17 -1.82 -3.52 -0.08
N ASP A 18 -0.75 -3.10 -0.76
CA ASP A 18 -0.75 -2.30 -1.99
C ASP A 18 -1.59 -1.01 -1.93
N MET A 19 -1.61 -0.36 -0.76
CA MET A 19 -2.10 1.02 -0.60
C MET A 19 -1.09 2.04 -1.13
N ILE A 20 -0.64 1.84 -2.37
CA ILE A 20 0.31 2.68 -3.11
C ILE A 20 -0.43 3.63 -4.06
N ASN A 21 0.25 4.68 -4.52
CA ASN A 21 -0.32 5.70 -5.41
C ASN A 21 -0.88 5.12 -6.72
N ALA A 22 -0.24 4.08 -7.26
CA ALA A 22 -0.69 3.40 -8.47
C ALA A 22 -2.14 2.92 -8.35
N VAL A 23 -2.50 2.36 -7.18
CA VAL A 23 -3.81 1.79 -6.89
C VAL A 23 -4.76 2.86 -6.32
N ALA A 24 -4.32 3.55 -5.27
CA ALA A 24 -5.18 4.46 -4.52
C ALA A 24 -5.48 5.77 -5.28
N LYS A 25 -4.52 6.29 -6.06
CA LYS A 25 -4.71 7.51 -6.86
C LYS A 25 -5.03 7.21 -8.33
N GLY A 26 -4.79 5.98 -8.79
CA GLY A 26 -4.96 5.60 -10.19
C GLY A 26 -3.81 6.11 -11.07
N ASN A 27 -2.63 6.32 -10.50
CA ASN A 27 -1.41 6.70 -11.22
C ASN A 27 -0.72 5.50 -11.88
N GLY A 28 -1.32 4.31 -11.80
CA GLY A 28 -0.81 3.06 -12.35
C GLY A 28 -1.34 2.75 -13.76
N PRO A 29 -1.24 1.49 -14.21
CA PRO A 29 -1.99 0.96 -15.35
C PRO A 29 -3.49 1.30 -15.23
N PRO A 30 -4.28 1.19 -16.32
CA PRO A 30 -5.70 1.52 -16.31
C PRO A 30 -6.49 0.54 -15.43
N TYR A 31 -6.49 0.79 -14.13
CA TYR A 31 -7.25 0.04 -13.15
C TYR A 31 -8.70 0.50 -13.20
N ASN A 32 -9.63 -0.46 -13.19
CA ASN A 32 -11.02 -0.15 -12.93
C ASN A 32 -11.18 0.14 -11.42
N VAL A 33 -11.29 1.42 -11.08
CA VAL A 33 -11.41 1.86 -9.69
C VAL A 33 -12.88 2.03 -9.31
N PRO A 34 -13.31 1.57 -8.12
CA PRO A 34 -14.69 1.69 -7.71
C PRO A 34 -15.06 3.16 -7.44
N PRO A 35 -16.31 3.59 -7.71
CA PRO A 35 -16.73 5.00 -7.52
C PRO A 35 -16.56 5.52 -6.09
N ASN A 36 -16.62 4.64 -5.09
CA ASN A 36 -16.46 4.96 -3.67
C ASN A 36 -14.99 4.86 -3.18
N ARG A 37 -14.00 4.85 -4.09
CA ARG A 37 -12.57 4.70 -3.76
C ARG A 37 -12.11 5.62 -2.62
N GLN A 38 -12.53 6.89 -2.63
CA GLN A 38 -12.14 7.84 -1.57
C GLN A 38 -12.65 7.40 -0.19
N GLY A 39 -13.90 6.93 -0.10
CA GLY A 39 -14.45 6.44 1.16
C GLY A 39 -13.72 5.19 1.67
N VAL A 40 -13.22 4.33 0.78
CA VAL A 40 -12.37 3.19 1.16
C VAL A 40 -11.04 3.67 1.72
N ILE A 41 -10.39 4.65 1.06
CA ILE A 41 -9.15 5.26 1.54
C ILE A 41 -9.34 5.88 2.93
N ASP A 42 -10.43 6.63 3.14
CA ASP A 42 -10.73 7.28 4.42
C ASP A 42 -10.93 6.25 5.55
N ASN A 43 -11.53 5.10 5.24
CA ASN A 43 -11.68 4.00 6.20
C ASN A 43 -10.33 3.40 6.60
N PHE A 44 -9.41 3.20 5.65
CA PHE A 44 -8.05 2.76 5.96
C PHE A 44 -7.30 3.80 6.81
N VAL A 45 -7.49 5.10 6.55
CA VAL A 45 -6.91 6.18 7.36
C VAL A 45 -7.35 6.08 8.83
N ARG A 46 -8.64 5.86 9.07
CA ARG A 46 -9.18 5.68 10.42
C ARG A 46 -8.66 4.40 11.08
N LEU A 47 -8.59 3.30 10.34
CA LEU A 47 -8.10 2.02 10.86
C LEU A 47 -6.62 2.11 11.27
N VAL A 48 -5.78 2.73 10.44
CA VAL A 48 -4.36 2.95 10.74
C VAL A 48 -4.18 3.84 11.96
N ALA A 49 -4.94 4.92 12.07
CA ALA A 49 -4.89 5.80 13.23
C ALA A 49 -5.24 5.04 14.51
N HIS A 50 -6.31 4.24 14.48
CA HIS A 50 -6.73 3.42 15.60
C HIS A 50 -5.68 2.37 15.98
N CYS A 51 -5.13 1.61 15.01
CA CYS A 51 -4.09 0.62 15.28
C CYS A 51 -2.85 1.25 15.92
N ARG A 52 -2.45 2.46 15.51
CA ARG A 52 -1.35 3.18 16.16
C ARG A 52 -1.68 3.59 17.59
N GLU A 53 -2.88 4.09 17.82
CA GLU A 53 -3.35 4.51 19.15
C GLU A 53 -3.32 3.34 20.15
N VAL A 54 -3.78 2.16 19.74
CA VAL A 54 -3.85 0.98 20.61
C VAL A 54 -2.58 0.12 20.60
N GLY A 55 -1.55 0.52 19.85
CA GLY A 55 -0.27 -0.18 19.78
C GLY A 55 -0.27 -1.47 18.96
N THR A 56 -1.24 -1.67 18.06
CA THR A 56 -1.26 -2.78 17.11
C THR A 56 -0.18 -2.60 16.04
N PRO A 57 0.75 -3.55 15.85
CA PRO A 57 1.70 -3.53 14.75
C PRO A 57 1.04 -3.36 13.38
N ILE A 58 1.63 -2.53 12.52
CA ILE A 58 1.17 -2.32 11.15
C ILE A 58 2.28 -2.72 10.18
N ILE A 59 1.97 -3.66 9.30
CA ILE A 59 2.86 -4.19 8.26
C ILE A 59 2.36 -3.65 6.92
N TYR A 60 3.21 -2.89 6.23
CA TYR A 60 2.92 -2.37 4.90
C TYR A 60 3.56 -3.30 3.87
N ILE A 61 2.75 -3.80 2.94
CA ILE A 61 3.19 -4.60 1.80
C ILE A 61 3.02 -3.74 0.56
N THR A 62 4.11 -3.61 -0.19
CA THR A 62 4.14 -2.89 -1.47
C THR A 62 4.70 -3.79 -2.55
N THR A 63 4.00 -3.90 -3.65
CA THR A 63 4.48 -4.58 -4.84
C THR A 63 5.19 -3.57 -5.73
N TYR A 64 6.44 -3.85 -6.07
CA TYR A 64 7.19 -3.14 -7.10
C TYR A 64 8.30 -4.05 -7.64
N ARG A 65 8.91 -3.64 -8.74
CA ARG A 65 10.05 -4.31 -9.37
C ARG A 65 11.27 -3.41 -9.26
N ARG A 66 12.46 -4.00 -9.20
CA ARG A 66 13.70 -3.25 -9.30
C ARG A 66 13.75 -2.49 -10.61
N ALA A 67 14.42 -1.35 -10.60
CA ALA A 67 14.63 -0.53 -11.80
C ALA A 67 15.35 -1.29 -12.93
N ASP A 68 16.23 -2.24 -12.57
CA ASP A 68 16.92 -3.13 -13.52
C ASP A 68 16.08 -4.35 -13.95
N ASN A 69 14.87 -4.51 -13.38
CA ASN A 69 13.95 -5.60 -13.61
C ASN A 69 14.57 -7.00 -13.37
N SER A 70 15.59 -7.10 -12.52
CA SER A 70 16.28 -8.36 -12.19
C SER A 70 15.48 -9.29 -11.28
N ASP A 71 14.47 -8.77 -10.60
CA ASP A 71 13.59 -9.48 -9.66
C ASP A 71 12.27 -9.92 -10.28
N ALA A 72 12.05 -9.65 -11.58
CA ALA A 72 10.81 -9.96 -12.27
C ALA A 72 11.06 -10.63 -13.63
N PRO A 73 10.35 -11.74 -13.95
CA PRO A 73 10.36 -12.27 -15.31
C PRO A 73 9.77 -11.22 -16.27
N LYS A 74 10.36 -11.09 -17.46
CA LYS A 74 9.74 -10.27 -18.52
C LYS A 74 8.43 -10.93 -18.95
N THR A 75 7.34 -10.18 -18.83
CA THR A 75 5.98 -10.59 -19.19
C THR A 75 5.52 -9.85 -20.44
N VAL A 76 4.46 -10.35 -21.08
CA VAL A 76 3.81 -9.66 -22.22
C VAL A 76 3.32 -8.25 -21.87
N ALA A 77 2.99 -8.00 -20.60
CA ALA A 77 2.63 -6.68 -20.10
C ALA A 77 3.81 -5.69 -20.20
N ASP A 78 5.06 -6.16 -20.17
CA ASP A 78 6.25 -5.30 -20.24
C ASP A 78 6.60 -4.89 -21.68
N VAL A 79 5.99 -5.54 -22.68
CA VAL A 79 6.29 -5.36 -24.11
C VAL A 79 5.12 -4.69 -24.85
N GLY A 80 3.88 -4.93 -24.44
CA GLY A 80 2.70 -4.24 -24.95
C GLY A 80 2.48 -2.94 -24.19
N GLY A 81 2.51 -1.79 -24.87
CA GLY A 81 2.47 -0.42 -24.32
C GLY A 81 1.31 -0.01 -23.39
N GLY A 82 0.56 -0.95 -22.81
CA GLY A 82 -0.36 -0.74 -21.69
C GLY A 82 0.22 -1.08 -20.30
N GLY A 83 1.34 -1.81 -20.21
CA GLY A 83 2.01 -2.09 -18.94
C GLY A 83 3.09 -1.05 -18.65
N GLY A 84 2.64 0.19 -18.43
CA GLY A 84 3.53 1.29 -18.11
C GLY A 84 4.41 0.96 -16.89
N ALA A 85 5.61 1.54 -16.89
CA ALA A 85 6.65 1.54 -15.86
C ALA A 85 6.21 2.00 -14.43
N ALA A 86 4.93 1.92 -14.11
CA ALA A 86 4.31 2.43 -12.89
C ALA A 86 4.57 1.58 -11.65
N MET A 87 5.15 0.39 -11.78
CA MET A 87 5.47 -0.48 -10.65
C MET A 87 6.98 -0.65 -10.48
N LEU A 88 7.77 0.36 -10.87
CA LEU A 88 9.22 0.37 -10.67
C LEU A 88 9.60 1.04 -9.35
N GLU A 89 10.63 0.50 -8.71
CA GLU A 89 11.28 1.07 -7.54
C GLU A 89 11.66 2.54 -7.76
N GLY A 90 11.48 3.36 -6.73
CA GLY A 90 11.82 4.78 -6.78
C GLY A 90 10.86 5.66 -7.58
N THR A 91 9.78 5.10 -8.12
CA THR A 91 8.74 5.90 -8.79
C THR A 91 7.66 6.36 -7.81
N PRO A 92 7.06 7.55 -8.01
CA PRO A 92 5.93 8.00 -7.18
C PRO A 92 4.75 7.04 -7.16
N ALA A 93 4.61 6.19 -8.18
CA ALA A 93 3.49 5.26 -8.28
C ALA A 93 3.56 4.12 -7.24
N VAL A 94 4.76 3.70 -6.82
CA VAL A 94 4.95 2.63 -5.81
C VAL A 94 5.08 3.17 -4.39
N GLU A 95 5.11 4.49 -4.22
CA GLU A 95 5.05 5.11 -2.91
C GLU A 95 3.70 4.82 -2.24
N LEU A 96 3.73 4.62 -0.93
CA LEU A 96 2.52 4.54 -0.13
C LEU A 96 1.68 5.79 -0.36
N SER A 97 0.41 5.60 -0.71
CA SER A 97 -0.47 6.70 -1.12
C SER A 97 -0.85 7.63 0.02
N MET A 98 -0.62 7.18 1.24
CA MET A 98 -1.00 7.87 2.45
C MET A 98 0.24 8.55 3.02
N SER A 99 0.13 9.85 3.28
CA SER A 99 1.19 10.75 3.78
C SER A 99 1.65 10.45 5.22
N TRP A 100 1.63 9.20 5.65
CA TRP A 100 2.19 8.82 6.93
C TRP A 100 3.69 8.68 6.81
N PRO A 101 4.48 9.38 7.65
CA PRO A 101 5.86 9.01 7.79
C PRO A 101 5.89 7.53 8.21
N ARG A 102 6.58 6.68 7.44
CA ARG A 102 7.28 5.54 8.04
C ARG A 102 8.06 6.17 9.18
N ASN A 103 7.85 5.72 10.43
CA ASN A 103 8.60 6.21 11.60
C ASN A 103 9.98 6.64 11.13
N GLN A 104 10.26 7.95 11.16
CA GLN A 104 11.61 8.41 10.90
C GLN A 104 12.44 7.74 11.98
N GLY A 105 13.19 6.71 11.60
CA GLY A 105 14.22 6.18 12.46
C GLY A 105 15.01 7.38 12.95
N THR A 106 15.15 7.49 14.26
CA THR A 106 16.05 8.44 14.91
C THR A 106 17.38 8.47 14.14
N THR A 107 17.57 9.49 13.30
CA THR A 107 18.91 9.92 12.92
C THR A 107 19.43 10.65 14.16
N SER A 108 19.97 9.87 15.09
CA SER A 108 20.91 10.37 16.06
C SER A 108 22.17 10.78 15.29
N SER A 109 22.29 12.09 15.06
CA SER A 109 23.55 12.78 14.81
C SER A 109 23.90 13.59 16.04
#